data_AF-C2FU60-F1
#
_entry.id   AF-C2FU60-F1
#
_cell.length_a   1.000
_cell.length_b   1.000
_cell.length_c   1.000
_cell.angle_alpha   90.00
_cell.angle_beta   90.00
_cell.angle_gamma   90.00
#
_symmetry.space_group_name_H-M   'P 1'
#
loop_
_entity.id
_entity.type
_entity.pdbx_description
1 polymer ?
#
loop_
_entity_poly.entity_id
_entity_poly.type
_entity_poly.pdbx_seq_one_letter_code
_entity_poly.pdbx_strand_id
1 'polypeptide(L)'
;MNYVYFIAFWACQCVSTVLFKYGGIHPRYKWLTLIIGNIILLSASWFLVQLFRSVSQPIVIALCSGGTFLTVQLTMALYFKSPLTWAQILGMFIIISGMVLITFGGKGESV
;
A
#
# COMPACT_ATOMS: atom_id res chain seq x y z
N MET A 1 9.88 -15.54 5.17
CA MET A 1 8.42 -15.58 4.89
C MET A 1 7.73 -14.22 5.01
N ASN A 2 8.04 -13.39 6.02
CA ASN A 2 7.33 -12.12 6.26
C ASN A 2 7.39 -11.11 5.07
N TYR A 3 8.52 -10.99 4.38
CA TYR A 3 8.65 -10.07 3.23
C TYR A 3 7.73 -10.42 2.05
N VAL A 4 7.42 -11.70 1.84
CA VAL A 4 6.52 -12.14 0.75
C VAL A 4 5.11 -11.63 1.00
N TYR A 5 4.66 -11.62 2.27
CA TYR A 5 3.35 -11.08 2.63
C TYR A 5 3.26 -9.56 2.44
N PHE A 6 4.33 -8.81 2.72
CA PHE A 6 4.37 -7.37 2.42
C PHE A 6 4.26 -7.09 0.93
N ILE A 7 5.02 -7.82 0.10
CA ILE A 7 4.99 -7.65 -1.36
C ILE A 7 3.62 -8.04 -1.92
N ALA A 8 3.05 -9.15 -1.47
CA ALA A 8 1.71 -9.58 -1.87
C ALA A 8 0.65 -8.56 -1.46
N PHE A 9 0.75 -8.01 -0.24
CA PHE A 9 -0.15 -6.95 0.24
C PHE A 9 -0.09 -5.70 -0.65
N TRP A 10 1.12 -5.20 -0.94
CA TRP A 10 1.30 -4.03 -1.81
C TRP A 10 0.80 -4.29 -3.24
N ALA A 11 1.03 -5.49 -3.79
CA ALA A 11 0.51 -5.86 -5.10
C ALA A 11 -1.03 -5.85 -5.14
N CYS A 12 -1.68 -6.46 -4.15
CA CYS A 12 -3.14 -6.43 -4.02
C CYS A 12 -3.68 -4.99 -3.89
N GLN A 13 -3.01 -4.15 -3.12
CA GLN A 13 -3.39 -2.75 -2.95
C GLN A 13 -3.26 -1.95 -4.26
N CYS A 14 -2.18 -2.15 -5.00
CA CYS A 14 -1.99 -1.51 -6.31
C CYS A 14 -3.08 -1.91 -7.30
N VAL A 15 -3.36 -3.21 -7.41
CA VAL A 15 -4.40 -3.74 -8.32
C VAL A 15 -5.77 -3.19 -7.93
N SER A 16 -6.14 -3.25 -6.65
CA SER A 16 -7.42 -2.74 -6.16
C SER A 16 -7.59 -1.24 -6.46
N THR A 17 -6.54 -0.44 -6.23
CA THR A 17 -6.58 1.01 -6.49
C THR A 17 -6.69 1.33 -7.97
N VAL A 18 -6.00 0.59 -8.84
CA VAL A 18 -6.14 0.73 -10.30
C VAL A 18 -7.57 0.41 -10.74
N LEU A 19 -8.16 -0.68 -10.23
CA LEU A 19 -9.55 -1.05 -10.50
C LEU A 19 -10.52 0.04 -10.05
N PHE A 20 -10.34 0.62 -8.86
CA PHE A 20 -11.18 1.71 -8.38
C PHE A 20 -11.06 2.96 -9.26
N LYS A 21 -9.86 3.30 -9.71
CA LYS A 21 -9.68 4.44 -10.63
C LYS A 21 -10.35 4.19 -11.97
N TYR A 22 -10.26 2.97 -12.50
CA TYR A 22 -10.99 2.57 -13.71
C TYR A 22 -12.51 2.65 -13.54
N GLY A 23 -13.03 2.19 -12.40
CA GLY A 23 -14.44 2.29 -12.04
C GLY A 23 -14.94 3.73 -11.90
N GLY A 24 -14.07 4.64 -11.47
CA GLY A 24 -14.35 6.08 -11.41
C GLY A 24 -14.40 6.74 -12.80
N ILE A 25 -13.55 6.32 -13.73
CA ILE A 25 -13.51 6.88 -15.10
C ILE A 25 -14.66 6.31 -15.96
N HIS A 26 -14.99 5.03 -15.79
CA HIS A 26 -16.04 4.36 -16.58
C HIS A 26 -17.25 4.02 -15.70
N PRO A 27 -18.29 4.88 -15.65
CA PRO A 27 -19.43 4.71 -14.76
C PRO A 27 -20.23 3.42 -15.03
N ARG A 28 -20.13 2.84 -16.23
CA ARG A 28 -20.77 1.57 -16.61
C ARG A 28 -20.26 0.36 -15.81
N TYR A 29 -19.02 0.39 -15.33
CA TYR A 29 -18.39 -0.73 -14.60
C TYR A 29 -18.22 -0.47 -13.10
N LYS A 30 -18.70 0.69 -12.60
CA LYS A 30 -18.48 1.19 -11.24
C LYS A 30 -18.75 0.14 -10.15
N TRP A 31 -19.88 -0.57 -10.24
CA TRP A 31 -20.26 -1.59 -9.26
C TRP A 31 -19.39 -2.84 -9.33
N LEU A 32 -19.04 -3.26 -10.54
CA LEU A 32 -18.19 -4.43 -10.75
C LEU A 32 -16.76 -4.19 -10.25
N THR A 33 -16.19 -3.02 -10.56
CA THR A 33 -14.88 -2.62 -10.04
C THR A 33 -14.89 -2.43 -8.52
N LEU A 34 -16.02 -1.99 -7.95
CA LEU A 34 -16.17 -1.84 -6.50
C LEU A 34 -16.16 -3.22 -5.81
N ILE A 35 -16.94 -4.16 -6.31
CA ILE A 35 -17.03 -5.52 -5.74
C ILE A 35 -15.67 -6.22 -5.85
N ILE A 36 -15.06 -6.25 -7.04
CA ILE A 36 -13.79 -6.94 -7.27
C ILE A 36 -12.66 -6.28 -6.48
N GLY A 37 -12.58 -4.94 -6.49
CA GLY A 37 -11.56 -4.21 -5.74
C GLY A 37 -11.64 -4.50 -4.24
N ASN A 38 -12.85 -4.59 -3.66
CA ASN A 38 -13.04 -4.93 -2.26
C ASN A 38 -12.73 -6.40 -1.93
N ILE A 39 -13.01 -7.35 -2.81
CA ILE A 39 -12.61 -8.76 -2.61
C ILE A 39 -11.09 -8.90 -2.52
N ILE A 40 -10.37 -8.19 -3.41
CA ILE A 40 -8.90 -8.14 -3.38
C ILE A 40 -8.42 -7.46 -2.09
N LEU A 41 -9.10 -6.40 -1.67
CA LEU A 41 -8.75 -5.66 -0.45
C LEU A 41 -8.96 -6.50 0.81
N LEU A 42 -10.04 -7.28 0.88
CA LEU A 42 -10.29 -8.23 1.97
C LEU A 42 -9.21 -9.32 2.02
N SER A 43 -8.77 -9.79 0.85
CA SER A 43 -7.65 -10.73 0.74
C SER A 43 -6.34 -10.08 1.23
N ALA A 44 -6.12 -8.81 0.94
CA ALA A 44 -4.99 -8.04 1.46
C ALA A 44 -5.05 -7.91 2.99
N SER A 45 -6.23 -7.63 3.56
CA SER A 45 -6.43 -7.55 5.01
C SER A 45 -6.06 -8.84 5.73
N TRP A 46 -6.30 -10.01 5.12
CA TRP A 46 -5.84 -11.28 5.67
C TRP A 46 -4.32 -11.37 5.79
N PHE A 47 -3.57 -10.95 4.75
CA PHE A 47 -2.10 -10.90 4.81
C PHE A 47 -1.59 -9.93 5.87
N LEU A 48 -2.28 -8.81 6.06
CA LEU A 48 -1.95 -7.81 7.07
C LEU A 48 -2.17 -8.34 8.50
N VAL A 49 -3.23 -9.10 8.75
CA VAL A 49 -3.44 -9.80 10.04
C VAL A 49 -2.31 -10.81 10.29
N GLN A 50 -1.91 -11.56 9.28
CA GLN A 50 -0.79 -12.49 9.39
C GLN A 50 0.54 -11.78 9.71
N LEU A 51 0.77 -10.61 9.10
CA LEU A 51 1.93 -9.78 9.38
C LEU A 51 1.95 -9.25 10.82
N PHE A 52 0.81 -8.76 11.33
CA PHE A 52 0.67 -8.33 12.73
C PHE A 52 0.96 -9.43 13.75
N ARG A 53 0.72 -10.70 13.39
CA ARG A 53 1.07 -11.84 14.26
C ARG A 53 2.59 -12.07 14.38
N SER A 54 3.36 -11.61 13.40
CA SER A 54 4.79 -11.96 13.25
C SER A 54 5.74 -10.78 13.39
N VAL A 55 5.23 -9.55 13.33
CA VAL A 55 6.00 -8.31 13.33
C VAL A 55 5.29 -7.29 14.23
N SER A 56 6.04 -6.44 14.92
CA SER A 56 5.47 -5.43 15.81
C SER A 56 4.51 -4.49 15.08
N GLN A 57 3.45 -4.09 15.79
CA GLN A 57 2.38 -3.25 15.25
C GLN A 57 2.89 -1.95 14.58
N PRO A 58 3.86 -1.21 15.15
CA PRO A 58 4.38 0.01 14.52
C PRO A 58 5.03 -0.24 13.16
N ILE A 59 5.82 -1.32 13.05
CA ILE A 59 6.52 -1.67 11.81
C ILE A 59 5.53 -2.10 10.72
N VAL A 60 4.54 -2.91 11.07
CA VAL A 60 3.49 -3.34 10.12
C VAL A 60 2.68 -2.13 9.64
N ILE A 61 2.25 -1.24 10.54
CA ILE A 61 1.51 -0.04 10.15
C ILE A 61 2.36 0.84 9.24
N ALA A 62 3.62 1.10 9.59
CA ALA A 62 4.50 1.95 8.77
C ALA A 62 4.74 1.35 7.37
N LEU A 63 5.07 0.06 7.27
CA LEU A 63 5.33 -0.62 6.00
C LEU A 63 4.05 -0.81 5.17
N CYS A 64 2.94 -1.20 5.78
CA CYS A 64 1.69 -1.39 5.04
C CYS A 64 1.12 -0.05 4.57
N SER A 65 1.03 0.98 5.42
CA SER A 65 0.45 2.27 5.04
C SER A 65 1.38 3.06 4.12
N GLY A 66 2.63 3.30 4.54
CA GLY A 66 3.61 4.06 3.77
C GLY A 66 4.03 3.35 2.49
N GLY A 67 4.24 2.02 2.55
CA GLY A 67 4.56 1.22 1.36
C GLY A 67 3.41 1.15 0.36
N THR A 68 2.16 1.04 0.82
CA THR A 68 1.00 1.14 -0.09
C THR A 68 0.93 2.52 -0.73
N PHE A 69 1.13 3.59 0.03
CA PHE A 69 1.13 4.93 -0.52
C PHE A 69 2.19 5.09 -1.62
N LEU A 70 3.44 4.71 -1.37
CA LEU A 70 4.52 4.80 -2.35
C LEU A 70 4.23 3.97 -3.60
N THR A 71 3.79 2.72 -3.44
CA THR A 71 3.52 1.80 -4.55
C THR A 71 2.30 2.22 -5.37
N VAL A 72 1.26 2.77 -4.74
CA VAL A 72 0.11 3.36 -5.43
C VAL A 72 0.51 4.60 -6.20
N GLN A 73 1.28 5.52 -5.60
CA GLN A 73 1.75 6.73 -6.28
C GLN A 73 2.60 6.36 -7.52
N LEU A 74 3.51 5.39 -7.39
CA LEU A 74 4.26 4.82 -8.51
C LEU A 74 3.36 4.21 -9.57
N THR A 75 2.38 3.40 -9.16
CA THR A 75 1.42 2.77 -10.08
C THR A 75 0.60 3.83 -10.83
N MET A 76 0.17 4.88 -10.15
CA MET A 76 -0.57 5.99 -10.75
C MET A 76 0.30 6.79 -11.74
N ALA A 77 1.56 7.01 -11.41
CA ALA A 77 2.51 7.69 -12.29
C ALA A 77 2.83 6.85 -13.54
N LEU A 78 3.04 5.54 -13.39
CA LEU A 78 3.37 4.64 -14.50
C LEU A 78 2.16 4.36 -15.39
N TYR A 79 1.02 4.02 -14.79
CA TYR A 79 -0.14 3.48 -15.51
C TYR A 79 -1.08 4.58 -16.01
N PHE A 80 -1.33 5.60 -15.19
CA PHE A 80 -2.20 6.72 -15.55
C PHE A 80 -1.43 7.95 -16.05
N LYS A 81 -0.10 7.85 -16.20
CA LYS A 81 0.79 8.97 -16.57
C LYS A 81 0.48 10.26 -15.79
N SER A 82 0.05 10.10 -14.53
CA SER A 82 -0.33 11.23 -13.69
C SER A 82 0.95 11.98 -13.30
N PRO A 83 1.10 13.27 -13.64
CA PRO A 83 2.31 14.01 -13.33
C PRO A 83 2.46 14.14 -11.81
N LEU A 84 3.54 13.60 -11.26
CA LEU A 84 3.91 13.78 -9.86
C LEU A 84 4.46 15.20 -9.69
N THR A 85 3.88 15.97 -8.77
CA THR A 85 4.39 17.30 -8.46
C THR A 85 5.64 17.22 -7.58
N TRP A 86 6.49 18.25 -7.62
CA TRP A 86 7.68 18.33 -6.75
C TRP A 86 7.35 18.18 -5.25
N ALA A 87 6.21 18.71 -4.82
CA ALA A 87 5.73 18.54 -3.44
C ALA A 87 5.37 17.08 -3.11
N GLN A 88 4.78 16.33 -4.05
CA GLN A 88 4.48 14.90 -3.85
C GLN A 88 5.75 14.06 -3.77
N ILE A 89 6.77 14.38 -4.57
CA ILE A 89 8.08 13.71 -4.51
C ILE A 89 8.73 13.95 -3.13
N LEU A 90 8.72 15.19 -2.64
CA LEU A 90 9.20 15.50 -1.28
C LEU A 90 8.41 14.74 -0.21
N GLY A 91 7.08 14.69 -0.33
CA GLY A 91 6.22 13.90 0.56
C GLY A 91 6.58 12.41 0.55
N MET A 92 6.86 11.82 -0.62
CA MET A 92 7.32 10.44 -0.74
C MET A 92 8.65 10.21 -0.02
N PHE A 93 9.61 11.14 -0.14
CA PHE A 93 10.88 11.04 0.60
C PHE A 93 10.69 11.07 2.12
N ILE A 94 9.80 11.92 2.62
CA ILE A 94 9.48 11.99 4.06
C ILE A 94 8.81 10.69 4.54
N ILE A 95 7.94 10.09 3.73
CA ILE A 95 7.32 8.80 4.07
C ILE A 95 8.36 7.69 4.12
N ILE A 96 9.28 7.64 3.14
CA ILE A 96 10.38 6.67 3.15
C ILE A 96 11.24 6.83 4.41
N SER A 97 11.62 8.06 4.76
CA SER A 97 12.43 8.31 5.95
C SER A 97 11.71 7.92 7.24
N GLY A 98 10.43 8.26 7.37
CA GLY A 98 9.59 7.86 8.51
C GLY A 98 9.48 6.34 8.63
N MET A 99 9.27 5.63 7.51
CA MET A 99 9.22 4.17 7.48
C MET A 99 10.54 3.53 7.92
N VAL A 100 11.67 4.06 7.45
CA VAL A 100 13.02 3.59 7.85
C VAL A 100 13.22 3.82 9.35
N LEU A 101 12.93 5.02 9.86
CA LEU A 101 13.06 5.34 11.28
C LEU A 101 12.21 4.41 12.16
N ILE A 102 10.96 4.13 11.79
CA ILE A 102 10.10 3.21 12.56
C ILE A 102 10.60 1.77 12.48
N THR A 103 11.06 1.34 11.31
CA THR A 103 11.56 -0.03 11.11
C THR A 103 12.85 -0.30 11.89
N PHE A 104 13.76 0.68 11.94
CA PHE A 104 15.03 0.56 12.67
C PHE A 104 14.90 0.94 14.15
N GLY A 105 14.07 1.93 14.49
CA GLY A 105 13.76 2.29 15.86
C GLY A 105 13.06 1.16 16.61
N GLY A 106 12.12 0.47 15.96
CA GLY A 106 11.44 -0.70 16.52
C GLY A 106 12.32 -1.95 16.68
N LYS A 107 13.52 -1.99 16.10
CA LYS A 107 14.50 -3.07 16.32
C LYS A 107 15.23 -2.97 17.68
N GLY A 108 15.09 -1.83 18.37
CA GLY A 108 15.65 -1.62 19.71
C GLY A 108 14.73 -2.01 20.86
N GLU A 109 13.43 -2.21 20.60
CA GLU A 109 12.42 -2.59 21.59
C GLU A 109 11.98 -4.05 21.40
N SER A 110 12.93 -4.98 21.40
CA SER A 110 12.61 -6.41 21.58
C SER A 110 12.22 -6.64 23.04
N VAL A 111 10.92 -6.50 23.34
CA VAL A 111 10.28 -7.11 24.52
C VAL A 111 9.47 -8.30 24.04
#